data_AF-A0AAE1PXU1-F1
#
_entry.id   AF-A0AAE1PXU1-F1
#
_cell.length_a   1.000
_cell.length_b   1.000
_cell.length_c   1.000
_cell.angle_alpha   90.00
_cell.angle_beta   90.00
_cell.angle_gamma   90.00
#
_symmetry.space_group_name_H-M   'P 1'
#
loop_
_entity.id
_entity.type
_entity.pdbx_description
1 polymer ?
#
loop_
_entity_poly.entity_id
_entity_poly.type
_entity_poly.pdbx_seq_one_letter_code
_entity_poly.pdbx_strand_id
1 'polypeptide(L)'
;MDDPFLDKICEWTNKRFETESSKYARKTATHKILERDELLAFIGVLIFSGCQKDNHMSTCDMWSADIGAPLYRAAVSQSRFEFIITCLIL
;
A
#
# COMPACT_ATOMS: atom_id res chain seq x y z
N MET A 1 12.98 1.37 15.52
CA MET A 1 13.71 0.42 14.65
C MET A 1 14.27 1.28 13.53
N ASP A 2 15.54 1.67 13.62
CA ASP A 2 16.19 2.39 12.52
C ASP A 2 16.54 1.37 11.44
N ASP A 3 15.79 1.43 10.34
CA ASP A 3 16.03 0.59 9.17
C ASP A 3 16.31 1.51 7.97
N PRO A 4 17.60 1.73 7.64
CA PRO A 4 18.00 2.54 6.50
C PRO A 4 17.47 2.00 5.15
N PHE A 5 17.09 0.73 5.09
CA PHE A 5 16.49 0.13 3.90
C PHE A 5 15.05 0.61 3.72
N LEU A 6 14.25 0.66 4.81
CA LEU A 6 12.90 1.22 4.77
C LEU A 6 12.91 2.71 4.38
N ASP A 7 13.90 3.46 4.83
CA ASP A 7 14.04 4.88 4.46
C ASP A 7 14.31 5.04 2.97
N LYS A 8 15.19 4.21 2.40
CA LYS A 8 15.44 4.21 0.96
C LYS A 8 14.19 3.82 0.16
N ILE A 9 13.45 2.79 0.59
CA ILE A 9 12.21 2.40 -0.08
C ILE A 9 11.22 3.57 -0.05
N CYS A 10 11.02 4.20 1.11
CA CYS A 10 10.15 5.37 1.22
C CYS A 10 10.61 6.52 0.29
N GLU A 11 11.89 6.86 0.28
CA GLU A 11 12.44 7.93 -0.55
C GLU A 11 12.17 7.70 -2.04
N TRP A 12 12.54 6.52 -2.55
CA TRP A 12 12.39 6.21 -3.98
C TRP A 12 10.93 6.03 -4.39
N THR A 13 10.12 5.41 -3.54
CA THR A 13 8.69 5.26 -3.78
C THR A 13 7.99 6.62 -3.81
N ASN A 14 8.37 7.56 -2.93
CA ASN A 14 7.84 8.92 -2.93
C ASN A 14 8.19 9.72 -4.19
N LYS A 15 9.41 9.58 -4.72
CA LYS A 15 9.76 10.17 -6.04
C LYS A 15 8.84 9.65 -7.15
N ARG A 16 8.44 8.37 -7.08
CA ARG A 16 7.48 7.79 -8.03
C ARG A 16 6.05 8.27 -7.78
N PHE A 17 5.64 8.48 -6.52
CA PHE A 17 4.35 9.06 -6.17
C PHE A 17 4.17 10.45 -6.77
N GLU A 18 5.19 11.30 -6.74
CA GLU A 18 5.15 12.63 -7.35
C GLU A 18 4.83 12.53 -8.84
N THR A 19 5.51 11.62 -9.54
CA THR A 19 5.32 11.37 -10.97
C THR A 19 3.93 10.80 -11.26
N GLU A 20 3.50 9.75 -10.57
CA GLU A 20 2.21 9.10 -10.81
C GLU A 20 1.03 9.98 -10.39
N SER A 21 1.13 10.66 -9.25
CA SER A 21 0.06 11.54 -8.77
C SER A 21 -0.20 12.68 -9.76
N SER A 22 0.79 13.15 -10.51
CA SER A 22 0.65 14.25 -11.49
C SER A 22 -0.37 13.94 -12.60
N LYS A 23 -0.62 12.66 -12.88
CA LYS A 23 -1.59 12.19 -13.88
C LYS A 23 -3.04 12.38 -13.44
N TYR A 24 -3.29 12.60 -12.15
CA TYR A 24 -4.63 12.75 -11.60
C TYR A 24 -5.00 14.22 -11.46
N ALA A 25 -6.12 14.60 -12.07
CA ALA A 25 -6.66 15.97 -11.98
C ALA A 25 -7.00 16.39 -10.54
N ARG A 26 -7.41 15.44 -9.70
CA ARG A 26 -7.75 15.66 -8.29
C ARG A 26 -6.75 14.97 -7.38
N LYS A 27 -6.10 15.75 -6.50
CA LYS A 27 -5.29 15.22 -5.41
C LYS A 27 -6.21 14.82 -4.25
N THR A 28 -6.09 13.57 -3.80
CA THR A 28 -6.86 13.00 -2.68
C THR A 28 -5.90 12.39 -1.67
N ALA A 29 -6.41 11.90 -0.53
CA ALA A 29 -5.60 11.18 0.46
C ALA A 29 -4.86 9.96 -0.14
N THR A 30 -5.44 9.33 -1.17
CA THR A 30 -4.87 8.17 -1.89
C THR A 30 -3.51 8.45 -2.52
N HIS A 31 -3.22 9.72 -2.86
CA HIS A 31 -2.00 10.10 -3.60
C HIS A 31 -1.01 10.91 -2.75
N LYS A 32 -1.20 10.95 -1.42
CA LYS A 32 -0.26 11.62 -0.51
C LYS A 32 1.07 10.87 -0.46
N ILE A 33 2.12 11.54 0.02
CA ILE A 33 3.42 10.91 0.29
C ILE A 33 3.25 9.68 1.19
N LEU A 34 4.08 8.67 0.99
CA LEU A 34 4.22 7.48 1.81
C LEU A 34 5.07 7.81 3.04
N GLU A 35 4.53 7.50 4.22
CA GLU A 35 5.23 7.61 5.49
C GLU A 35 5.74 6.23 5.95
N ARG A 36 6.73 6.22 6.84
CA ARG A 36 7.37 4.97 7.31
C ARG A 36 6.37 4.02 7.97
N ASP A 37 5.47 4.55 8.79
CA ASP A 37 4.44 3.75 9.48
C ASP A 37 3.44 3.15 8.48
N GLU A 38 3.12 3.89 7.41
CA GLU A 38 2.26 3.39 6.34
C GLU A 38 2.96 2.32 5.49
N LEU A 39 4.26 2.47 5.21
CA LEU A 39 5.06 1.42 4.57
C LEU A 39 5.08 0.14 5.41
N LEU A 40 5.23 0.25 6.74
CA LEU A 40 5.15 -0.90 7.65
C LEU A 40 3.76 -1.55 7.65
N ALA A 41 2.69 -0.75 7.66
CA ALA A 41 1.33 -1.25 7.55
C ALA A 41 1.10 -2.00 6.22
N PHE A 42 1.60 -1.45 5.12
CA PHE A 42 1.57 -2.09 3.80
C PHE A 42 2.33 -3.42 3.78
N ILE A 43 3.55 -3.48 4.33
CA ILE A 43 4.32 -4.72 4.45
C ILE A 43 3.57 -5.73 5.33
N GLY A 44 2.96 -5.29 6.42
CA GLY A 44 2.12 -6.13 7.28
C GLY A 44 0.95 -6.76 6.52
N VAL A 45 0.30 -6.00 5.64
CA VAL A 45 -0.74 -6.51 4.74
C VAL A 45 -0.22 -7.59 3.79
N LEU A 46 0.98 -7.41 3.21
CA LEU A 46 1.60 -8.42 2.33
C LEU A 46 1.97 -9.70 3.08
N ILE A 47 2.52 -9.58 4.29
CA ILE A 47 2.86 -10.74 5.13
C ILE A 47 1.57 -11.49 5.50
N PHE A 48 0.55 -10.74 5.93
CA PHE A 48 -0.73 -11.32 6.32
C PHE A 48 -1.42 -12.03 5.15
N SER A 49 -1.43 -11.45 3.94
CA SER A 49 -2.01 -12.12 2.77
C SER A 49 -1.27 -13.40 2.40
N GLY A 50 0.06 -13.44 2.58
CA GLY A 50 0.86 -14.65 2.46
C GLY A 50 0.45 -15.72 3.47
N CYS A 51 0.22 -15.35 4.74
CA CYS A 51 -0.25 -16.28 5.78
C CYS A 51 -1.64 -16.85 5.47
N GLN A 52 -2.54 -16.01 4.97
CA GLN A 52 -3.90 -16.41 4.58
C GLN A 52 -3.94 -17.23 3.28
N LYS A 53 -2.85 -17.20 2.49
CA LYS A 53 -2.77 -17.74 1.11
C LYS A 53 -3.72 -17.02 0.14
N ASP A 54 -3.98 -15.75 0.39
CA ASP A 54 -4.86 -14.89 -0.42
C ASP A 54 -4.11 -14.26 -1.61
N ASN A 55 -2.87 -14.66 -1.86
CA ASN A 55 -2.01 -14.09 -2.91
C ASN A 55 -2.55 -14.27 -4.35
N HIS A 56 -3.55 -15.13 -4.54
CA HIS A 56 -4.24 -15.36 -5.80
C HIS A 56 -5.57 -14.61 -5.91
N MET A 57 -6.05 -14.03 -4.80
CA MET A 57 -7.31 -13.30 -4.76
C MET A 57 -7.15 -11.91 -5.36
N SER A 58 -8.25 -11.36 -5.88
CA SER A 58 -8.28 -9.97 -6.31
C SER A 58 -8.27 -9.03 -5.11
N THR A 59 -7.76 -7.80 -5.28
CA THR A 59 -7.84 -6.76 -4.25
C THR A 59 -9.29 -6.42 -3.89
N CYS A 60 -10.22 -6.53 -4.84
CA CYS A 60 -11.65 -6.37 -4.59
C CYS A 60 -12.18 -7.41 -3.58
N ASP A 61 -11.79 -8.68 -3.74
CA ASP A 61 -12.22 -9.74 -2.82
C ASP A 61 -11.52 -9.63 -1.47
N MET A 62 -10.22 -9.33 -1.46
CA MET A 62 -9.44 -9.13 -0.24
C MET A 62 -10.00 -7.97 0.61
N TRP A 63 -10.41 -6.85 -0.01
CA TRP A 63 -10.98 -5.71 0.71
C TRP A 63 -12.51 -5.76 0.88
N SER A 64 -13.19 -6.80 0.36
CA SER A 64 -14.66 -6.94 0.43
C SER A 64 -15.17 -7.05 1.87
N ALA A 65 -16.22 -6.29 2.20
CA ALA A 65 -16.84 -6.29 3.52
C ALA A 65 -17.37 -7.67 3.95
N ASP A 66 -17.79 -8.47 2.98
CA ASP A 66 -18.51 -9.72 3.20
C ASP A 66 -17.57 -10.93 3.32
N ILE A 67 -16.50 -10.96 2.52
CA ILE A 67 -15.62 -12.13 2.38
C ILE A 67 -14.16 -11.84 2.76
N GLY A 68 -13.73 -10.59 2.69
CA GLY A 68 -12.36 -10.18 2.95
C GLY A 68 -12.06 -10.08 4.44
N ALA A 69 -10.84 -10.47 4.83
CA ALA A 69 -10.41 -10.36 6.22
C ALA A 69 -10.45 -8.88 6.68
N PRO A 70 -11.05 -8.56 7.85
CA PRO A 70 -11.19 -7.18 8.31
C PRO A 70 -9.86 -6.41 8.44
N LEU A 71 -8.76 -7.13 8.68
CA LEU A 71 -7.42 -6.55 8.82
C LEU A 71 -7.00 -5.73 7.59
N TYR A 72 -7.36 -6.18 6.38
CA TYR A 72 -7.01 -5.48 5.15
C TYR A 72 -7.54 -4.04 5.15
N ARG A 73 -8.83 -3.85 5.44
CA ARG A 73 -9.48 -2.53 5.52
C ARG A 73 -9.05 -1.71 6.73
N ALA A 74 -8.72 -2.37 7.83
CA ALA A 74 -8.28 -1.71 9.05
C ALA A 74 -6.88 -1.10 8.90
N ALA A 75 -5.99 -1.75 8.15
CA ALA A 75 -4.62 -1.30 7.95
C ALA A 75 -4.52 -0.18 6.91
N VAL A 76 -5.15 -0.35 5.74
CA VAL A 76 -5.07 0.60 4.62
C VAL A 76 -6.31 0.49 3.72
N SER A 77 -6.72 1.57 3.07
CA SER A 77 -7.82 1.49 2.09
C SER A 77 -7.38 0.77 0.81
N GLN A 78 -8.32 0.11 0.12
CA GLN A 78 -8.01 -0.64 -1.11
C GLN A 78 -7.31 0.24 -2.15
N SER A 79 -7.88 1.41 -2.46
CA SER A 79 -7.31 2.31 -3.47
C SER A 79 -5.92 2.81 -3.08
N ARG A 80 -5.64 2.96 -1.77
CA ARG A 80 -4.32 3.36 -1.29
C ARG A 80 -3.33 2.20 -1.41
N PHE A 81 -3.74 0.98 -1.08
CA PHE A 81 -2.93 -0.22 -1.31
C PHE A 81 -2.55 -0.37 -2.79
N GLU A 82 -3.53 -0.25 -3.69
CA GLU A 82 -3.32 -0.32 -5.15
C GLU A 82 -2.39 0.80 -5.67
N PHE A 83 -2.50 2.00 -5.10
CA PHE A 83 -1.60 3.10 -5.46
C PHE A 83 -0.16 2.83 -4.97
N ILE A 84 0.01 2.38 -3.72
CA ILE A 84 1.31 2.06 -3.15
C ILE A 84 1.98 0.95 -3.98
N ILE A 85 1.29 -0.16 -4.25
CA ILE A 85 1.88 -1.30 -4.98
C ILE A 85 2.26 -0.95 -6.42
N THR A 86 1.50 -0.06 -7.08
CA THR A 86 1.81 0.43 -8.44
C THR A 86 3.10 1.27 -8.47
N CYS A 87 3.38 1.98 -7.38
CA CYS A 87 4.50 2.89 -7.28
C CYS A 87 5.70 2.31 -6.53
N LEU A 88 5.55 1.14 -5.91
CA LEU A 88 6.61 0.51 -5.14
C LEU A 88 7.80 0.19 -6.04
N ILE A 89 9.00 0.48 -5.53
CA ILE A 89 10.27 0.11 -6.15
C ILE A 89 10.93 -0.88 -5.20
N LEU A 90 11.08 -2.12 -5.66
CA LEU A 90 11.81 -3.21 -4.99
C LEU A 90 13.09 -3.52 -5.78
#